data_AF-A0A2I0QI65-F1
#
_entry.id   AF-A0A2I0QI65-F1
#
_cell.length_a   1.000
_cell.length_b   1.000
_cell.length_c   1.000
_cell.angle_alpha   90.00
_cell.angle_beta   90.00
_cell.angle_gamma   90.00
#
_symmetry.space_group_name_H-M   'P 1'
#
loop_
_entity.id
_entity.type
_entity.pdbx_description
1 polymer ?
#
loop_
_entity_poly.entity_id
_entity_poly.type
_entity_poly.pdbx_seq_one_letter_code
_entity_poly.pdbx_strand_id
1 'polypeptide(L)'
;DELKNKLTAAIKDRIKIEMNNTKIDETDGVKIYFSDGWVLFRPSWTEPIYRIFAEGKTESRAKELIEFGRKIANEELNKLV
;
A
#
# COMPACT_ATOMS: atom_id res chain seq x y z
N ASP A 1 10.92 13.28 3.03
CA ASP A 1 9.59 13.53 2.42
C ASP A 1 9.52 13.23 0.94
N GLU A 2 10.51 13.66 0.14
CA GLU A 2 10.54 13.36 -1.30
C GLU A 2 10.47 11.86 -1.63
N LEU A 3 11.28 11.01 -0.96
CA LEU A 3 11.26 9.57 -1.19
C LEU A 3 9.90 8.94 -0.84
N LYS A 4 9.26 9.40 0.25
CA LYS A 4 7.92 8.92 0.65
C LYS A 4 6.87 9.28 -0.39
N ASN A 5 6.94 10.49 -0.95
CA ASN A 5 6.06 10.95 -2.02
C ASN A 5 6.26 10.12 -3.30
N LYS A 6 7.52 9.92 -3.72
CA LYS A 6 7.89 9.09 -4.87
C LYS A 6 7.39 7.65 -4.71
N LEU A 7 7.60 7.06 -3.53
CA LEU A 7 7.13 5.71 -3.23
C LEU A 7 5.60 5.61 -3.27
N THR A 8 4.89 6.56 -2.65
CA THR A 8 3.42 6.57 -2.65
C THR A 8 2.87 6.68 -4.08
N ALA A 9 3.47 7.54 -4.91
CA ALA A 9 3.10 7.69 -6.31
C ALA A 9 3.35 6.41 -7.12
N ALA A 10 4.53 5.79 -6.97
CA ALA A 10 4.88 4.55 -7.66
C ALA A 10 3.93 3.40 -7.30
N ILE A 11 3.60 3.25 -6.01
CA ILE A 11 2.65 2.25 -5.51
C ILE A 11 1.27 2.49 -6.13
N LYS A 12 0.79 3.74 -6.11
CA LYS A 12 -0.49 4.13 -6.71
C LYS A 12 -0.56 3.77 -8.20
N ASP A 13 0.45 4.15 -8.97
CA ASP A 13 0.46 3.93 -10.42
C ASP A 13 0.47 2.43 -10.73
N ARG A 14 1.28 1.66 -10.00
CA ARG A 14 1.29 0.20 -10.11
C ARG A 14 -0.08 -0.43 -9.81
N ILE A 15 -0.71 -0.04 -8.71
CA ILE A 15 -2.03 -0.58 -8.34
C ILE A 15 -3.07 -0.23 -9.40
N LYS A 16 -3.06 1.00 -9.94
CA LYS A 16 -3.99 1.41 -11.02
C LYS A 16 -3.82 0.56 -12.28
N ILE A 17 -2.60 0.11 -12.57
CA ILE A 17 -2.30 -0.76 -13.73
C ILE A 17 -2.70 -2.22 -13.45
N GLU A 18 -2.32 -2.77 -12.29
CA GLU A 18 -2.49 -4.19 -11.98
C GLU A 18 -3.91 -4.55 -11.52
N MET A 19 -4.62 -3.61 -10.87
CA MET A 19 -5.86 -3.88 -10.15
C MET A 19 -7.05 -3.12 -10.75
N ASN A 20 -7.35 -3.44 -12.01
CA ASN A 20 -8.46 -2.83 -12.72
C ASN A 20 -9.78 -3.09 -11.96
N ASN A 21 -10.63 -2.06 -11.81
CA ASN A 21 -11.92 -2.12 -11.10
C ASN A 21 -11.87 -2.31 -9.56
N THR A 22 -10.71 -2.15 -8.92
CA THR A 22 -10.63 -2.19 -7.45
C THR A 22 -10.90 -0.80 -6.87
N LYS A 23 -11.68 -0.71 -5.79
CA LYS A 23 -11.92 0.57 -5.12
C LYS A 23 -10.64 1.03 -4.42
N ILE A 24 -10.19 2.22 -4.75
CA ILE A 24 -9.00 2.87 -4.18
C ILE A 24 -9.43 4.16 -3.48
N ASP A 25 -8.88 4.42 -2.29
CA ASP A 25 -8.97 5.70 -1.59
C ASP A 25 -7.57 6.31 -1.45
N GLU A 26 -7.42 7.54 -1.90
CA GLU A 26 -6.16 8.28 -1.99
C GLU A 26 -6.06 9.42 -0.95
N THR A 27 -6.98 9.48 0.02
CA THR A 27 -7.11 10.62 0.95
C THR A 27 -5.93 10.73 1.93
N ASP A 28 -5.44 9.61 2.44
CA ASP A 28 -4.33 9.55 3.41
C ASP A 28 -3.40 8.38 3.08
N GLY A 29 -2.73 8.50 1.93
CA GLY A 29 -1.90 7.44 1.34
C GLY A 29 -2.64 6.71 0.23
N VAL A 30 -2.45 5.40 0.12
CA VAL A 30 -3.12 4.56 -0.88
C VAL A 30 -3.80 3.41 -0.17
N LYS A 31 -5.14 3.41 -0.14
CA LYS A 31 -5.94 2.32 0.42
C LYS A 31 -6.63 1.54 -0.68
N ILE A 32 -6.44 0.23 -0.70
CA ILE A 32 -7.05 -0.70 -1.64
C ILE A 32 -8.11 -1.50 -0.90
N TYR A 33 -9.32 -1.54 -1.44
CA TYR A 33 -10.42 -2.33 -0.89
C TYR A 33 -10.62 -3.62 -1.69
N PHE A 34 -10.61 -4.74 -0.99
CA PHE A 34 -10.98 -6.07 -1.49
C PHE A 34 -12.38 -6.44 -0.96
N SER A 35 -13.01 -7.46 -1.53
CA SER A 35 -14.32 -7.96 -1.04
C SER A 35 -14.26 -8.53 0.39
N ASP A 36 -13.07 -8.83 0.88
CA ASP A 36 -12.81 -9.54 2.14
C ASP A 36 -11.77 -8.87 3.03
N GLY A 37 -11.38 -7.63 2.72
CA GLY A 37 -10.37 -6.90 3.46
C GLY A 37 -9.88 -5.64 2.77
N TRP A 38 -8.82 -5.04 3.30
CA TRP A 38 -8.18 -3.87 2.71
C TRP A 38 -6.70 -3.81 3.08
N VAL A 39 -5.94 -3.06 2.28
CA VAL A 39 -4.53 -2.70 2.55
C VAL A 39 -4.39 -1.19 2.45
N LEU A 40 -3.66 -0.58 3.38
CA LEU A 40 -3.36 0.84 3.40
C LEU A 40 -1.86 1.07 3.44
N PHE A 41 -1.35 1.78 2.45
CA PHE A 41 0.01 2.30 2.37
C PHE A 41 0.01 3.75 2.83
N ARG A 42 0.74 4.08 3.91
CA ARG A 42 0.68 5.41 4.50
C ARG A 42 2.07 5.93 4.92
N PRO A 43 2.54 7.05 4.37
CA PRO A 43 3.73 7.71 4.89
C PRO A 43 3.47 8.29 6.29
N SER A 44 4.44 8.19 7.21
CA SER A 44 4.41 9.00 8.44
C SER A 44 5.00 10.38 8.14
N TRP A 45 4.31 11.47 8.45
CA TRP A 45 4.84 12.82 8.23
C TRP A 45 5.75 13.30 9.37
N THR A 46 5.62 12.72 10.55
CA THR A 46 6.37 13.10 11.75
C THR A 46 7.58 12.19 12.00
N GLU A 47 7.63 11.02 11.38
CA GLU A 47 8.67 10.02 11.62
C GLU A 47 9.25 9.50 10.30
N PRO A 48 10.51 9.06 10.24
CA PRO A 48 11.16 8.57 9.02
C PRO A 48 10.72 7.13 8.66
N ILE A 49 9.42 6.83 8.77
CA ILE A 49 8.87 5.49 8.50
C ILE A 49 7.73 5.56 7.47
N TYR A 50 7.51 4.43 6.81
CA TYR A 50 6.38 4.18 5.92
C TYR A 50 5.58 3.01 6.47
N ARG A 51 4.30 3.23 6.74
CA ARG A 51 3.43 2.24 7.38
C ARG A 51 2.61 1.48 6.35
N ILE A 52 2.39 0.21 6.62
CA ILE A 52 1.46 -0.62 5.88
C ILE A 52 0.52 -1.25 6.91
N PHE A 53 -0.77 -1.12 6.66
CA PHE A 53 -1.81 -1.73 7.47
C PHE A 53 -2.64 -2.65 6.59
N ALA A 54 -3.14 -3.74 7.16
CA ALA A 54 -4.07 -4.61 6.49
C ALA A 54 -5.12 -5.12 7.47
N GLU A 55 -6.31 -5.34 6.95
CA GLU A 55 -7.41 -5.99 7.66
C GLU A 55 -8.02 -7.00 6.72
N GLY A 56 -8.38 -8.17 7.25
CA GLY A 56 -9.07 -9.22 6.52
C GLY A 56 -10.14 -9.83 7.40
N LYS A 57 -11.14 -10.46 6.77
CA LYS A 57 -12.22 -11.19 7.49
C LYS A 57 -11.70 -12.34 8.37
N THR A 58 -10.48 -12.81 8.13
CA THR A 58 -9.78 -13.81 8.93
C THR A 58 -8.34 -13.37 9.18
N GLU A 59 -7.71 -13.93 10.21
CA GLU A 59 -6.30 -13.68 10.51
C GLU A 59 -5.40 -14.09 9.33
N SER A 60 -5.66 -15.24 8.70
CA SER A 60 -4.92 -15.69 7.51
C SER A 60 -5.02 -14.67 6.38
N ARG A 61 -6.23 -14.14 6.14
CA ARG A 61 -6.44 -13.16 5.08
C ARG A 61 -5.73 -11.83 5.39
N ALA A 62 -5.78 -11.37 6.63
CA ALA A 62 -5.03 -10.18 7.05
C ALA A 62 -3.51 -10.36 6.85
N LYS A 63 -2.98 -11.55 7.15
CA LYS A 63 -1.58 -11.92 6.92
C LYS A 63 -1.21 -11.94 5.44
N GLU A 64 -2.07 -12.49 4.57
CA GLU A 64 -1.86 -12.45 3.12
C GLU A 64 -1.84 -11.01 2.59
N LEU A 65 -2.78 -10.18 3.05
CA LEU A 65 -2.92 -8.79 2.61
C LEU A 65 -1.73 -7.93 3.06
N ILE A 66 -1.24 -8.11 4.29
CA ILE A 66 -0.05 -7.37 4.74
C ILE A 66 1.20 -7.80 3.98
N GLU A 67 1.36 -9.08 3.67
CA GLU A 67 2.49 -9.58 2.87
C GLU A 67 2.43 -9.08 1.43
N PHE A 68 1.25 -9.06 0.83
CA PHE A 68 1.00 -8.43 -0.47
C PHE A 68 1.43 -6.96 -0.46
N GLY A 69 0.99 -6.19 0.54
CA GLY A 69 1.38 -4.79 0.69
C GLY A 69 2.88 -4.62 0.86
N ARG A 70 3.49 -5.40 1.76
CA ARG A 70 4.94 -5.36 2.03
C ARG A 70 5.76 -5.66 0.78
N LYS A 71 5.37 -6.65 -0.02
CA LYS A 71 6.05 -7.01 -1.26
C LYS A 71 6.04 -5.84 -2.24
N ILE A 72 4.88 -5.24 -2.51
CA ILE A 72 4.77 -4.10 -3.43
C ILE A 72 5.63 -2.93 -2.96
N ALA A 73 5.52 -2.56 -1.68
CA ALA A 73 6.28 -1.43 -1.13
C ALA A 73 7.80 -1.65 -1.24
N ASN A 74 8.29 -2.86 -0.94
CA ASN A 74 9.72 -3.17 -1.06
C ASN A 74 10.19 -3.16 -2.52
N GLU A 75 9.41 -3.73 -3.44
CA GLU A 75 9.75 -3.73 -4.86
C GLU A 75 9.82 -2.31 -5.44
N GLU A 76 8.88 -1.43 -5.10
CA GLU A 76 8.94 -0.03 -5.54
C GLU A 76 10.04 0.74 -4.83
N LEU A 77 10.28 0.51 -3.54
CA LEU A 77 11.35 1.17 -2.80
C LEU A 77 12.72 0.83 -3.39
N ASN A 78 12.98 -0.44 -3.70
CA ASN A 78 14.24 -0.90 -4.28
C ASN A 78 14.55 -0.31 -5.67
N LYS A 79 13.54 0.18 -6.40
CA LYS A 79 13.75 0.89 -7.68
C LYS A 79 14.14 2.35 -7.49
N LEU A 80 13.87 2.91 -6.31
CA LEU A 80 14.04 4.33 -6.00
C LEU A 80 15.34 4.63 -5.24
N VAL A 81 16.01 3.60 -4.71
CA VAL A 81 17.24 3.71 -3.90
C VAL A 81 18.42 3.00 -4.55
#